data_AF-A0A8T5M1A0-F1
#
_entry.id   AF-A0A8T5M1A0-F1
#
_cell.length_a   1.000
_cell.length_b   1.000
_cell.length_c   1.000
_cell.angle_alpha   90.00
_cell.angle_beta   90.00
_cell.angle_gamma   90.00
#
_symmetry.space_group_name_H-M   'P 1'
#
loop_
_entity.id
_entity.type
_entity.pdbx_description
1 polymer ?
#
loop_
_entity_poly.entity_id
_entity_poly.type
_entity_poly.pdbx_seq_one_letter_code
_entity_poly.pdbx_strand_id
1 'polypeptide(L)'
;MNFLKEKSNLFALNQRGNLLLYYLIVLLGLIFISMIILFLVPEARIVMALILAFSIYMNVRGSIGDGMPTLIITAILVYFLVFKYFFLSSGLFIISMVIAYSGASLISWGARYLFWKGPQ
;
A
#
# COMPACT_ATOMS: atom_id res chain seq x y z
N MET A 1 -20.78 8.85 -33.17
CA MET A 1 -20.07 10.06 -32.66
C MET A 1 -20.26 10.31 -31.16
N ASN A 2 -21.36 9.86 -30.53
CA ASN A 2 -21.60 10.04 -29.08
C ASN A 2 -20.77 9.11 -28.18
N PHE A 3 -20.40 7.91 -28.65
CA PHE A 3 -19.63 6.93 -27.86
C PHE A 3 -18.19 7.35 -27.57
N LEU A 4 -17.58 8.14 -28.46
CA LEU A 4 -16.21 8.67 -28.25
C LEU A 4 -16.18 9.88 -27.30
N LYS A 5 -17.30 10.62 -27.22
CA LYS A 5 -17.46 11.78 -26.33
C LYS A 5 -17.70 11.37 -24.88
N GLU A 6 -18.32 10.21 -24.66
CA GLU A 6 -18.51 9.61 -23.34
C GLU A 6 -17.19 9.08 -22.78
N LYS A 7 -16.36 8.45 -23.63
CA LYS A 7 -15.01 8.00 -23.25
C LYS A 7 -14.07 9.17 -22.93
N SER A 8 -14.20 10.31 -23.60
CA SER A 8 -13.42 11.52 -23.25
C SER A 8 -13.85 12.15 -21.92
N ASN A 9 -15.12 12.00 -21.52
CA ASN A 9 -15.63 12.50 -20.24
C ASN A 9 -15.21 11.63 -19.04
N LEU A 10 -14.98 10.32 -19.25
CA LEU A 10 -14.36 9.43 -18.26
C LEU A 10 -12.91 9.84 -17.92
N PHE A 11 -12.21 10.46 -18.87
CA PHE A 11 -10.85 11.01 -18.68
C PHE A 11 -10.83 12.53 -18.46
N ALA A 12 -11.97 13.21 -18.52
CA ALA A 12 -12.10 14.63 -18.16
C ALA A 12 -12.20 14.78 -16.64
N LEU A 13 -11.27 14.17 -15.91
CA LEU A 13 -11.07 14.47 -14.50
C LEU A 13 -10.42 15.86 -14.41
N ASN A 14 -10.93 16.69 -13.50
CA ASN A 14 -10.31 17.95 -13.11
C ASN A 14 -8.80 17.72 -12.87
N GLN A 15 -7.93 18.70 -13.16
CA GLN A 15 -6.45 18.54 -13.04
C GLN A 15 -6.03 17.95 -11.68
N ARG A 16 -6.84 18.19 -10.63
CA ARG A 16 -6.68 17.68 -9.27
C ARG A 16 -7.08 16.20 -9.09
N GLY A 17 -8.09 15.71 -9.82
CA GLY A 17 -8.49 14.29 -9.83
C GLY A 17 -7.47 13.40 -10.56
N ASN A 18 -6.83 13.93 -11.59
CA ASN A 18 -5.72 13.24 -12.26
C ASN A 18 -4.51 13.03 -11.34
N LEU A 19 -4.21 13.97 -10.44
CA LEU A 19 -3.12 13.82 -9.46
C LEU A 19 -3.33 12.61 -8.53
N LEU A 20 -4.57 12.33 -8.12
CA LEU A 20 -4.89 11.16 -7.30
C LEU A 20 -4.70 9.86 -8.08
N LEU A 21 -5.13 9.82 -9.34
CA LEU A 21 -4.87 8.68 -10.23
C LEU A 21 -3.38 8.43 -10.44
N TYR A 22 -2.60 9.48 -10.73
CA TYR A 22 -1.15 9.36 -10.86
C TYR A 22 -0.51 8.84 -9.58
N TYR A 23 -0.96 9.33 -8.42
CA TYR A 23 -0.48 8.84 -7.12
C TYR A 23 -0.78 7.34 -6.91
N LEU A 24 -1.98 6.87 -7.26
CA LEU A 24 -2.32 5.44 -7.20
C LEU A 24 -1.46 4.58 -8.13
N ILE A 25 -1.18 5.08 -9.35
CA ILE A 25 -0.30 4.40 -10.31
C ILE A 25 1.12 4.30 -9.75
N VAL A 26 1.63 5.36 -9.12
CA VAL A 26 2.95 5.36 -8.48
C VAL A 26 3.00 4.34 -7.34
N LEU A 27 1.96 4.24 -6.50
CA LEU A 27 1.89 3.22 -5.44
C LEU A 27 1.93 1.81 -6.02
N LEU A 28 1.17 1.54 -7.08
CA LEU A 28 1.21 0.26 -7.80
C LEU A 28 2.60 -0.03 -8.35
N GLY A 29 3.25 0.95 -8.98
CA GLY A 29 4.62 0.85 -9.48
C GLY A 29 5.62 0.50 -8.38
N LEU A 30 5.42 1.04 -7.18
CA LEU A 30 6.26 0.79 -6.02
C LEU A 30 6.23 -0.68 -5.56
N ILE A 31 5.08 -1.35 -5.68
CA ILE A 31 4.96 -2.80 -5.43
C ILE A 31 5.89 -3.54 -6.39
N PHE A 32 5.79 -3.28 -7.68
CA PHE A 32 6.62 -3.98 -8.66
C PHE A 32 8.11 -3.69 -8.49
N ILE A 33 8.48 -2.43 -8.25
CA ILE A 33 9.88 -2.04 -8.01
C ILE A 33 10.44 -2.77 -6.78
N SER A 34 9.69 -2.83 -5.68
CA SER A 34 10.14 -3.53 -4.47
C SER A 34 10.28 -5.04 -4.70
N MET A 35 9.35 -5.66 -5.42
CA MET A 35 9.45 -7.07 -5.81
C MET A 35 10.70 -7.34 -6.65
N ILE A 36 11.01 -6.47 -7.60
CA ILE A 36 12.20 -6.57 -8.46
C ILE A 36 13.48 -6.44 -7.63
N ILE A 37 13.59 -5.43 -6.76
CA ILE A 37 14.77 -5.23 -5.91
C ILE A 37 15.00 -6.46 -5.02
N LEU A 38 13.94 -6.95 -4.36
CA LEU A 38 14.04 -8.13 -3.50
C LEU A 38 14.35 -9.39 -4.31
N PHE A 39 13.91 -9.49 -5.56
CA PHE A 39 14.29 -10.59 -6.43
C PHE A 39 15.78 -10.53 -6.80
N LEU A 40 16.31 -9.35 -7.14
CA LEU A 40 17.69 -9.19 -7.58
C LEU A 40 18.71 -9.24 -6.44
N VAL A 41 18.36 -8.75 -5.26
CA VAL A 41 19.27 -8.60 -4.12
C VAL A 41 18.88 -9.58 -3.00
N PRO A 42 19.51 -10.77 -2.93
CA PRO A 42 19.13 -11.79 -1.95
C PRO A 42 19.37 -11.36 -0.50
N GLU A 43 20.37 -10.52 -0.24
CA GLU A 43 20.68 -9.99 1.09
C GLU A 43 19.54 -9.11 1.61
N ALA A 44 18.92 -8.32 0.71
CA ALA A 44 17.78 -7.49 1.04
C ALA A 44 16.55 -8.33 1.44
N ARG A 45 16.44 -9.57 0.95
CA ARG A 45 15.33 -10.47 1.34
C ARG A 45 15.40 -10.82 2.82
N ILE A 46 16.59 -11.12 3.32
CA ILE A 46 16.79 -11.53 4.72
C ILE A 46 16.44 -10.36 5.64
N VAL A 47 16.98 -9.18 5.33
CA VAL A 47 16.72 -7.96 6.09
C VAL A 47 15.22 -7.64 6.09
N MET A 48 14.58 -7.68 4.92
CA MET A 48 13.15 -7.39 4.79
C MET A 48 12.27 -8.42 5.51
N ALA A 49 12.63 -9.71 5.47
CA ALA A 49 11.93 -10.76 6.19
C ALA A 49 11.97 -10.53 7.71
N LEU A 50 13.12 -10.11 8.22
CA LEU A 50 13.29 -9.78 9.63
C LEU A 50 12.47 -8.55 10.02
N ILE A 51 12.51 -7.48 9.22
CA ILE A 51 11.69 -6.28 9.43
C ILE A 51 10.20 -6.63 9.45
N LEU A 52 9.73 -7.42 8.48
CA LEU A 52 8.33 -7.85 8.43
C LEU A 52 7.94 -8.68 9.65
N ALA A 53 8.79 -9.61 10.10
CA ALA A 53 8.50 -10.43 11.27
C ALA A 53 8.33 -9.58 12.54
N PHE A 54 9.25 -8.65 12.79
CA PHE A 54 9.13 -7.72 13.92
C PHE A 54 7.94 -6.79 13.79
N SER A 55 7.67 -6.27 12.59
CA SER A 55 6.51 -5.42 12.35
C SER A 55 5.21 -6.16 12.64
N ILE A 56 5.06 -7.40 12.18
CA ILE A 56 3.87 -8.23 12.44
C ILE A 56 3.71 -8.41 13.95
N TYR A 57 4.77 -8.82 14.65
CA TYR A 57 4.72 -9.00 16.11
C TYR A 57 4.27 -7.73 16.83
N MET A 58 4.88 -6.58 16.50
CA MET A 58 4.55 -5.30 17.13
C MET A 58 3.09 -4.88 16.87
N ASN A 59 2.57 -5.09 15.66
CA ASN A 59 1.18 -4.76 15.34
C ASN A 59 0.18 -5.68 16.04
N VAL A 60 0.46 -6.99 16.08
CA VAL A 60 -0.41 -7.97 16.77
C VAL A 60 -0.39 -7.70 18.27
N ARG A 61 0.80 -7.49 18.86
CA ARG A 61 0.97 -7.12 20.26
C ARG A 61 0.25 -5.81 20.59
N GLY A 62 0.39 -4.79 19.74
CA GLY A 62 -0.30 -3.51 19.92
C GLY A 62 -1.82 -3.61 19.85
N SER A 63 -2.36 -4.61 19.15
CA SER A 63 -3.81 -4.79 18.97
C SER A 63 -4.45 -5.68 20.03
N ILE A 64 -3.75 -6.73 20.47
CA ILE A 64 -4.31 -7.79 21.33
C ILE A 64 -3.71 -7.75 22.75
N GLY A 65 -2.54 -7.16 22.92
CA GLY A 65 -1.77 -7.15 24.17
C GLY A 65 -0.71 -8.25 24.22
N ASP A 66 -0.19 -8.51 25.43
CA ASP A 66 0.82 -9.55 25.67
C ASP A 66 0.20 -10.87 26.11
N GLY A 67 0.68 -11.98 25.56
CA GLY A 67 0.29 -13.32 25.97
C GLY A 67 0.44 -14.39 24.90
N MET A 68 0.01 -15.60 25.26
CA MET A 68 0.00 -16.77 24.38
C MET A 68 -0.74 -16.53 23.04
N PRO A 69 -1.92 -15.86 23.00
CA PRO A 69 -2.63 -15.62 21.76
C PRO A 69 -1.83 -14.77 20.77
N THR A 70 -1.12 -13.74 21.26
CA THR A 70 -0.28 -12.85 20.45
C THR A 70 0.82 -13.62 19.75
N LEU A 71 1.48 -14.56 20.44
CA LEU A 71 2.52 -15.40 19.86
C LEU A 71 1.97 -16.35 18.78
N ILE A 72 0.82 -16.98 19.05
CA ILE A 72 0.18 -17.91 18.10
C ILE A 72 -0.22 -17.16 16.82
N ILE A 73 -0.90 -16.03 16.96
CA ILE A 73 -1.36 -15.23 15.81
C ILE A 73 -0.16 -14.67 15.04
N THR A 74 0.86 -14.17 15.74
CA THR A 74 2.10 -13.69 15.11
C THR A 74 2.76 -14.81 14.32
N ALA A 75 2.91 -16.01 14.88
CA ALA A 75 3.54 -17.13 14.20
C ALA A 75 2.79 -17.52 12.91
N ILE A 76 1.45 -17.55 12.97
CA ILE A 76 0.60 -17.81 11.80
C ILE A 76 0.79 -16.73 10.74
N LEU A 77 0.75 -15.45 11.14
CA LEU A 77 0.91 -14.34 10.22
C LEU A 77 2.32 -14.28 9.62
N VAL A 78 3.36 -14.54 10.40
CA VAL A 78 4.75 -14.63 9.90
C VAL A 78 4.85 -15.74 8.86
N TYR A 79 4.27 -16.91 9.12
CA TYR A 79 4.24 -17.98 8.12
C TYR A 79 3.60 -17.53 6.80
N PHE A 80 2.41 -16.94 6.86
CA PHE A 80 1.71 -16.53 5.64
C PHE A 80 2.38 -15.34 4.93
N LEU A 81 2.75 -14.29 5.67
CA LEU A 81 3.22 -13.03 5.09
C LEU A 81 4.71 -13.04 4.77
N VAL A 82 5.54 -13.69 5.59
CA VAL A 82 7.00 -13.71 5.42
C VAL A 82 7.46 -14.90 4.58
N PHE A 83 6.88 -16.09 4.76
CA PHE A 83 7.34 -17.28 4.04
C PHE A 83 6.51 -17.58 2.79
N LYS A 84 5.17 -17.53 2.88
CA LYS A 84 4.31 -17.90 1.73
C LYS A 84 4.11 -16.76 0.73
N TYR A 85 3.84 -15.54 1.20
CA TYR A 85 3.49 -14.38 0.37
C TYR A 85 4.52 -13.24 0.47
N PHE A 86 5.80 -13.58 0.64
CA PHE A 86 6.89 -12.63 0.91
C PHE A 86 6.90 -11.40 -0.01
N PHE A 87 6.88 -11.61 -1.33
CA PHE A 87 6.98 -10.54 -2.33
C PHE A 87 5.78 -9.60 -2.32
N LEU A 88 4.57 -10.14 -2.10
CA LEU A 88 3.37 -9.31 -2.00
C LEU A 88 3.35 -8.54 -0.68
N SER A 89 3.66 -9.22 0.43
CA SER A 89 3.65 -8.63 1.76
C SER A 89 4.70 -7.52 1.90
N SER A 90 5.89 -7.70 1.33
CA SER A 90 6.95 -6.69 1.33
C SER A 90 6.55 -5.43 0.55
N GLY A 91 5.95 -5.59 -0.64
CA GLY A 91 5.43 -4.46 -1.41
C GLY A 91 4.32 -3.71 -0.67
N LEU A 92 3.37 -4.43 -0.06
CA LEU A 92 2.30 -3.83 0.74
C LEU A 92 2.84 -3.10 1.98
N PHE A 93 3.86 -3.65 2.64
CA PHE A 93 4.51 -3.01 3.78
C PHE A 93 5.20 -1.70 3.40
N ILE A 94 5.87 -1.65 2.25
CA ILE A 94 6.51 -0.42 1.77
C ILE A 94 5.44 0.62 1.42
N ILE A 95 4.33 0.22 0.78
CA ILE A 95 3.18 1.11 0.56
C ILE A 95 2.66 1.65 1.89
N SER A 96 2.44 0.79 2.89
CA SER A 96 1.91 1.24 4.18
C SER A 96 2.83 2.26 4.84
N MET A 97 4.15 2.10 4.71
CA MET A 97 5.13 3.08 5.18
C MET A 97 5.02 4.40 4.39
N VAL A 98 4.98 4.35 3.06
CA VAL A 98 4.84 5.57 2.23
C VAL A 98 3.55 6.33 2.57
N ILE A 99 2.44 5.61 2.77
CA ILE A 99 1.16 6.21 3.16
C ILE A 99 1.25 6.82 4.56
N ALA A 100 1.83 6.09 5.53
CA ALA A 100 1.94 6.55 6.91
C ALA A 100 2.79 7.82 7.05
N TYR A 101 3.89 7.94 6.30
CA TYR A 101 4.80 9.09 6.41
C TYR A 101 4.45 10.26 5.50
N SER A 102 3.81 10.03 4.35
CA SER A 102 3.65 11.09 3.33
C SER A 102 2.35 11.02 2.54
N GLY A 103 1.78 9.83 2.34
CA GLY A 103 0.61 9.65 1.49
C GLY A 103 -0.72 10.08 2.11
N ALA A 104 -0.84 10.09 3.44
CA ALA A 104 -2.10 10.41 4.11
C ALA A 104 -2.60 11.83 3.78
N SER A 105 -1.70 12.80 3.63
CA SER A 105 -2.05 14.18 3.28
C SER A 105 -2.55 14.31 1.84
N LEU A 106 -1.91 13.62 0.89
CA LEU A 106 -2.31 13.58 -0.52
C LEU A 106 -3.67 12.88 -0.70
N ILE A 107 -3.93 11.82 0.06
CA ILE A 107 -5.22 11.12 0.06
C ILE A 107 -6.31 12.03 0.64
N SER A 108 -6.05 12.69 1.78
CA SER A 108 -7.01 13.62 2.42
C SER A 108 -7.35 14.81 1.50
N TRP A 109 -6.32 15.41 0.88
CA TRP A 109 -6.49 16.49 -0.09
C TRP A 109 -7.26 16.03 -1.32
N GLY A 110 -6.83 14.92 -1.94
CA GLY A 110 -7.43 14.42 -3.17
C GLY A 110 -8.87 13.94 -3.01
N ALA A 111 -9.21 13.29 -1.87
CA ALA A 111 -10.58 12.85 -1.57
C ALA A 111 -11.57 14.03 -1.52
N ARG A 112 -11.14 15.18 -0.97
CA ARG A 112 -11.96 16.40 -0.90
C ARG A 112 -12.38 16.88 -2.28
N TYR A 113 -11.54 16.75 -3.30
CA TYR A 113 -11.84 17.24 -4.66
C TYR A 113 -12.50 16.17 -5.56
N LEU A 114 -12.43 14.89 -5.18
CA LEU A 114 -13.08 13.81 -5.91
C LEU A 114 -14.60 13.79 -5.68
N PHE A 115 -15.03 14.09 -4.45
CA PHE A 115 -16.45 14.06 -4.06
C PHE A 115 -17.13 15.44 -4.01
N TRP A 116 -16.37 16.53 -4.22
CA TRP A 116 -16.94 17.88 -4.27
C TRP A 116 -17.63 18.12 -5.61
N LYS A 117 -18.97 18.04 -5.59
CA LYS A 117 -19.81 18.70 -6.58
C LYS A 117 -19.84 20.18 -6.17
N GLY A 118 -19.33 21.07 -7.02
CA GLY A 118 -19.35 22.51 -6.76
C GLY A 118 -20.76 23.04 -6.45
N PRO A 119 -20.90 24.28 -5.93
CA PRO A 119 -22.21 24.90 -5.82
C PRO A 119 -22.86 24.92 -7.23
N GLN A 120 -24.11 24.47 -7.29
CA GLN A 120 -24.93 24.50 -8.51
C GLN A 120 -25.14 25.93 -8.99
#